data_AF-A0A1F3M8S9-F1
#
_entry.id   AF-A0A1F3M8S9-F1
#
_cell.length_a   1.000
_cell.length_b   1.000
_cell.length_c   1.000
_cell.angle_alpha   90.00
_cell.angle_beta   90.00
_cell.angle_gamma   90.00
#
_symmetry.space_group_name_H-M   'P 1'
#
loop_
_entity.id
_entity.type
_entity.pdbx_description
1 polymer ?
#
loop_
_entity_poly.entity_id
_entity_poly.type
_entity_poly.pdbx_seq_one_letter_code
_entity_poly.pdbx_strand_id
1 'polypeptide(L)'
;MIAIHPYIRYAQALIMNENDLKSCEEITSEQIITEIENGLNSFRLQPVQMIDGKDKVKFGYARIEKGDPKQGLFLAPNVMSKDKFSRFIWKEGNTLLTSLKKDSINKLDDISMSVAPVAGEYLSFSLQGNIGRGNPKLSTFEHGLSAVTTLTPNKPCLQYRIDKRGMPEMFNVCFIPDLPIEELKSFIQFFKWMLKTETANDLMYGNVVSTKLGKGNAEKITYEAKRPLIYRGNFPNPPRSSALGSVALLGTIGEFVKESEFSEQAKYVLESLKETTMYLVKYGGASTFTYNHHVIDLAKEGKLKNIIDSLYYSKLFNQDRRSSSNSEYQKFDLFISRFLQLFNHAAFKDFLAFRAEYPNPVTILFNTYFIKMEKIDPTIVSSARELGKWLNKVAYFTAKAEVKAGTTNYWEELRRVKSKALIELESSTFSAKSGDALIAQAVTRAGRLSGLDAPEAAALFMEKTASGELPIENAKNLLIAFSRLINKAEKKEVPIEYSNDDSEESELDHSEE
;
A
#
# COMPACT_ATOMS: atom_id res chain seq x y z
N MET A 1 25.79 -12.03 -21.69
CA MET A 1 25.59 -10.75 -20.98
C MET A 1 25.63 -11.03 -19.49
N ILE A 2 26.52 -10.37 -18.75
CA ILE A 2 26.45 -10.39 -17.28
C ILE A 2 25.21 -9.55 -16.92
N ALA A 3 24.23 -10.15 -16.24
CA ALA A 3 23.03 -9.43 -15.85
C ALA A 3 23.40 -8.32 -14.87
N ILE A 4 23.21 -7.05 -15.27
CA ILE A 4 23.42 -5.90 -14.39
C ILE A 4 22.31 -5.88 -13.34
N HIS A 5 22.70 -5.81 -12.07
CA HIS A 5 21.79 -5.82 -10.95
C HIS A 5 20.79 -4.63 -11.05
N PRO A 6 19.47 -4.83 -10.81
CA PRO A 6 18.45 -3.78 -10.97
C PRO A 6 18.74 -2.50 -10.18
N TYR A 7 19.37 -2.63 -9.02
CA TYR A 7 19.79 -1.50 -8.19
C TYR A 7 20.84 -0.60 -8.87
N ILE A 8 21.76 -1.17 -9.67
CA ILE A 8 22.75 -0.40 -10.45
C ILE A 8 22.08 0.17 -11.70
N ARG A 9 21.24 -0.64 -12.37
CA ARG A 9 20.46 -0.21 -13.54
C ARG A 9 19.56 0.99 -13.23
N TYR A 10 18.99 1.06 -12.04
CA TYR A 10 18.20 2.21 -11.60
C TYR A 10 19.01 3.51 -11.58
N ALA A 11 20.23 3.49 -11.04
CA ALA A 11 21.10 4.66 -11.07
C ALA A 11 21.52 5.03 -12.49
N GLN A 12 21.82 4.04 -13.34
CA GLN A 12 22.12 4.29 -14.75
C GLN A 12 20.95 4.99 -15.45
N ALA A 13 19.74 4.46 -15.31
CA ALA A 13 18.52 5.06 -15.89
C ALA A 13 18.26 6.48 -15.35
N LEU A 14 18.45 6.70 -14.04
CA LEU A 14 18.32 8.02 -13.43
C LEU A 14 19.33 9.01 -14.03
N ILE A 15 20.62 8.66 -14.05
CA ILE A 15 21.68 9.54 -14.57
C ILE A 15 21.45 9.83 -16.06
N MET A 16 21.08 8.83 -16.84
CA MET A 16 20.74 9.03 -18.26
C MET A 16 19.57 10.01 -18.43
N ASN A 17 18.57 9.96 -17.55
CA ASN A 17 17.40 10.85 -17.59
C ASN A 17 17.71 12.28 -17.10
N GLU A 18 18.64 12.47 -16.16
CA GLU A 18 19.06 13.82 -15.72
C GLU A 18 20.00 14.50 -16.73
N ASN A 19 20.66 13.74 -17.61
CA ASN A 19 21.71 14.23 -18.51
C ASN A 19 21.40 13.99 -19.99
N ASP A 20 20.17 13.57 -20.33
CA ASP A 20 19.71 13.27 -21.69
C ASP A 20 20.64 12.33 -22.50
N LEU A 21 21.22 11.32 -21.82
CA LEU A 21 22.16 10.38 -22.41
C LEU A 21 21.45 9.26 -23.18
N LYS A 22 22.11 8.77 -24.24
CA LYS A 22 21.56 7.71 -25.10
C LYS A 22 22.03 6.32 -24.72
N SER A 23 23.19 6.21 -24.07
CA SER A 23 23.79 4.93 -23.66
C SER A 23 24.31 4.97 -22.22
N CYS A 24 24.29 3.82 -21.54
CA CYS A 24 24.92 3.68 -20.21
C CYS A 24 26.44 3.86 -20.26
N GLU A 25 27.08 3.67 -21.42
CA GLU A 25 28.52 3.84 -21.60
C GLU A 25 28.95 5.31 -21.58
N GLU A 26 28.02 6.24 -21.83
CA GLU A 26 28.25 7.69 -21.79
C GLU A 26 28.29 8.23 -20.35
N ILE A 27 27.97 7.41 -19.35
CA ILE A 27 27.93 7.83 -17.94
C ILE A 27 29.35 8.08 -17.43
N THR A 28 29.60 9.31 -16.98
CA THR A 28 30.89 9.73 -16.43
C THR A 28 30.89 9.76 -14.90
N SER A 29 32.09 9.73 -14.30
CA SER A 29 32.25 9.92 -12.86
C SER A 29 31.70 11.25 -12.36
N GLU A 30 31.75 12.31 -13.18
CA GLU A 30 31.24 13.64 -12.82
C GLU A 30 29.72 13.61 -12.59
N GLN A 31 28.99 12.94 -13.47
CA GLN A 31 27.53 12.79 -13.34
C GLN A 31 27.15 11.97 -12.09
N ILE A 32 27.92 10.92 -11.79
CA ILE A 32 27.75 10.14 -10.56
C ILE A 32 28.01 11.00 -9.32
N ILE A 33 29.07 11.82 -9.33
CA ILE A 33 29.40 12.75 -8.24
C ILE A 33 28.24 13.72 -8.01
N THR A 34 27.71 14.35 -9.05
CA THR A 34 26.57 15.28 -8.96
C THR A 34 25.36 14.60 -8.33
N GLU A 35 25.03 13.36 -8.74
CA GLU A 35 23.88 12.66 -8.16
C GLU A 35 24.10 12.20 -6.72
N ILE A 36 25.33 11.86 -6.33
CA ILE A 36 25.66 11.62 -4.90
C ILE A 36 25.52 12.90 -4.09
N GLU A 37 25.95 14.06 -4.61
CA GLU A 37 25.79 15.35 -3.95
C GLU A 37 24.31 15.72 -3.78
N ASN A 38 23.49 15.54 -4.82
CA ASN A 38 22.04 15.71 -4.77
C ASN A 38 21.41 14.80 -3.70
N GLY A 39 21.83 13.54 -3.66
CA GLY A 39 21.46 12.58 -2.63
C GLY A 39 21.79 13.05 -1.21
N LEU A 40 23.02 13.52 -0.98
CA LEU A 40 23.47 14.05 0.32
C LEU A 40 22.76 15.35 0.71
N ASN A 41 22.38 16.18 -0.26
CA ASN A 41 21.57 17.38 -0.01
C ASN A 41 20.16 17.02 0.49
N SER A 42 19.65 15.85 0.10
CA SER A 42 18.36 15.29 0.54
C SER A 42 18.43 14.31 1.71
N PHE A 43 19.53 14.30 2.47
CA PHE A 43 19.82 13.24 3.44
C PHE A 43 18.89 13.22 4.66
N ARG A 44 18.53 14.39 5.20
CA ARG A 44 17.61 14.54 6.33
C ARG A 44 16.47 15.49 6.01
N LEU A 45 15.43 15.42 6.82
CA LEU A 45 14.31 16.35 6.84
C LEU A 45 14.29 17.09 8.17
N GLN A 46 14.09 18.40 8.10
CA GLN A 46 13.93 19.27 9.28
C GLN A 46 12.80 20.29 9.07
N PRO A 47 12.15 20.79 10.13
CA PRO A 47 11.20 21.89 10.03
C PRO A 47 11.85 23.14 9.43
N VAL A 48 11.20 23.78 8.46
CA VAL A 48 11.69 25.04 7.84
C VAL A 48 11.28 26.28 8.63
N GLN A 49 10.44 26.11 9.64
CA GLN A 49 9.90 27.17 10.48
C GLN A 49 9.87 26.72 11.93
N MET A 50 9.79 27.69 12.84
CA MET A 50 9.49 27.45 14.25
C MET A 50 8.17 26.68 14.40
N ILE A 51 8.16 25.71 15.31
CA ILE A 51 7.05 24.77 15.55
C ILE A 51 6.09 25.22 16.67
N ASP A 52 6.52 26.15 17.51
CA ASP A 52 5.77 26.58 18.69
C ASP A 52 4.42 27.18 18.30
N GLY A 53 3.34 26.65 18.90
CA GLY A 53 1.97 27.14 18.70
C GLY A 53 1.35 26.80 17.34
N LYS A 54 1.96 25.93 16.54
CA LYS A 54 1.41 25.46 15.25
C LYS A 54 0.81 24.06 15.38
N ASP A 55 -0.18 23.75 14.55
CA ASP A 55 -0.75 22.41 14.41
C ASP A 55 -0.01 21.56 13.37
N LYS A 56 0.57 22.22 12.35
CA LYS A 56 1.36 21.60 11.28
C LYS A 56 2.58 22.44 10.96
N VAL A 57 3.65 21.79 10.52
CA VAL A 57 4.88 22.45 10.07
C VAL A 57 5.37 21.85 8.76
N LYS A 58 5.89 22.71 7.88
CA LYS A 58 6.54 22.30 6.64
C LYS A 58 7.98 21.88 6.91
N PHE A 59 8.39 20.78 6.32
CA PHE A 59 9.75 20.26 6.35
C PHE A 59 10.50 20.61 5.06
N GLY A 60 11.82 20.64 5.16
CA GLY A 60 12.73 20.82 4.04
C GLY A 60 13.87 19.82 4.14
N TYR A 61 14.45 19.50 2.99
CA TYR A 61 15.66 18.69 2.92
C TYR A 61 16.86 19.43 3.52
N ALA A 62 17.74 18.68 4.17
CA ALA A 62 18.94 19.20 4.80
C ALA A 62 20.13 18.23 4.65
N ARG A 63 21.29 18.80 4.33
CA ARG A 63 22.58 18.11 4.31
C ARG A 63 23.17 18.06 5.72
N ILE A 64 22.66 17.19 6.57
CA ILE A 64 23.11 17.05 7.96
C ILE A 64 23.34 15.57 8.30
N GLU A 65 24.53 15.22 8.80
CA GLU A 65 24.86 13.84 9.18
C GLU A 65 24.03 13.34 10.37
N LYS A 66 24.08 14.07 11.49
CA LYS A 66 23.50 13.65 12.78
C LYS A 66 22.03 14.02 12.85
N GLY A 67 21.21 13.08 13.33
CA GLY A 67 19.79 13.32 13.56
C GLY A 67 19.52 13.89 14.94
N ASP A 68 18.40 14.57 15.09
CA ASP A 68 17.83 14.95 16.38
C ASP A 68 16.30 14.83 16.30
N PRO A 69 15.76 13.61 16.53
CA PRO A 69 14.31 13.37 16.48
C PRO A 69 13.49 14.28 17.41
N LYS A 70 14.08 14.79 18.51
CA LYS A 70 13.37 15.68 19.45
C LYS A 70 13.11 17.06 18.86
N GLN A 71 13.99 17.51 17.97
CA GLN A 71 13.85 18.76 17.22
C GLN A 71 13.18 18.57 15.85
N GLY A 72 12.69 17.35 15.57
CA GLY A 72 12.12 17.03 14.26
C GLY A 72 13.16 16.80 13.16
N LEU A 73 14.45 16.59 13.49
CA LEU A 73 15.48 16.29 12.50
C LEU A 73 15.58 14.78 12.28
N PHE A 74 15.04 14.30 11.15
CA PHE A 74 14.86 12.89 10.86
C PHE A 74 15.63 12.45 9.60
N LEU A 75 16.04 11.17 9.54
CA LEU A 75 16.61 10.58 8.31
C LEU A 75 15.53 10.47 7.23
N ALA A 76 15.78 11.03 6.05
CA ALA A 76 14.79 11.03 4.98
C ALA A 76 14.44 9.60 4.51
N PRO A 77 13.18 9.33 4.11
CA PRO A 77 12.73 7.98 3.76
C PRO A 77 13.43 7.41 2.52
N ASN A 78 13.97 8.27 1.64
CA ASN A 78 14.75 7.89 0.48
C ASN A 78 16.12 7.32 0.81
N VAL A 79 16.70 7.60 1.98
CA VAL A 79 17.99 7.03 2.36
C VAL A 79 17.79 5.61 2.86
N MET A 80 18.29 4.61 2.12
CA MET A 80 18.13 3.19 2.45
C MET A 80 19.05 2.74 3.59
N SER A 81 18.83 3.31 4.77
CA SER A 81 19.56 3.01 6.00
C SER A 81 18.63 3.07 7.22
N LYS A 82 19.09 2.52 8.34
CA LYS A 82 18.52 2.82 9.66
C LYS A 82 19.17 4.09 10.19
N ASP A 83 18.45 4.89 10.99
CA ASP A 83 18.99 6.14 11.54
C ASP A 83 20.30 5.93 12.31
N LYS A 84 20.38 4.87 13.14
CA LYS A 84 21.61 4.47 13.87
C LYS A 84 22.81 4.12 12.98
N PHE A 85 22.58 3.78 11.71
CA PHE A 85 23.59 3.36 10.74
C PHE A 85 23.80 4.39 9.62
N SER A 86 23.02 5.47 9.61
CA SER A 86 23.06 6.51 8.57
C SER A 86 24.44 7.16 8.41
N ARG A 87 25.22 7.29 9.50
CA ARG A 87 26.61 7.78 9.48
C ARG A 87 27.51 7.03 8.50
N PHE A 88 27.25 5.73 8.27
CA PHE A 88 28.08 4.92 7.37
C PHE A 88 27.87 5.33 5.92
N ILE A 89 26.62 5.38 5.43
CA ILE A 89 26.35 5.86 4.07
C ILE A 89 26.74 7.33 3.89
N TRP A 90 26.61 8.17 4.92
CA TRP A 90 27.12 9.54 4.87
C TRP A 90 28.62 9.60 4.64
N LYS A 91 29.39 8.84 5.42
CA LYS A 91 30.86 8.78 5.28
C LYS A 91 31.28 8.20 3.93
N GLU A 92 30.65 7.10 3.51
CA GLU A 92 30.92 6.45 2.23
C GLU A 92 30.60 7.37 1.05
N GLY A 93 29.44 8.05 1.08
CA GLY A 93 29.07 9.03 0.07
C GLY A 93 30.13 10.13 -0.09
N ASN A 94 30.56 10.75 1.01
CA ASN A 94 31.63 11.77 0.97
C ASN A 94 32.98 11.20 0.50
N THR A 95 33.29 9.93 0.84
CA THR A 95 34.51 9.26 0.38
C THR A 95 34.46 9.05 -1.14
N LEU A 96 33.31 8.60 -1.68
CA LEU A 96 33.08 8.41 -3.11
C LEU A 96 33.20 9.72 -3.90
N LEU A 97 32.76 10.86 -3.37
CA LEU A 97 32.95 12.17 -4.00
C LEU A 97 34.44 12.50 -4.27
N THR A 98 35.35 11.95 -3.46
CA THR A 98 36.80 12.11 -3.67
C THR A 98 37.42 10.99 -4.49
N SER A 99 36.96 9.74 -4.31
CA SER A 99 37.51 8.58 -5.00
C SER A 99 37.15 8.53 -6.48
N LEU A 100 35.96 8.99 -6.85
CA LEU A 100 35.50 9.05 -8.25
C LEU A 100 36.26 10.07 -9.11
N LYS A 101 36.96 11.03 -8.47
CA LYS A 101 37.82 12.01 -9.15
C LYS A 101 39.24 11.49 -9.43
N LYS A 102 39.59 10.30 -8.93
CA LYS A 102 40.92 9.69 -9.12
C LYS A 102 40.91 8.79 -10.34
N ASP A 103 42.06 8.58 -10.97
CA ASP A 103 42.20 7.72 -12.15
C ASP A 103 41.93 6.22 -11.88
N SER A 104 41.81 5.80 -10.61
CA SER A 104 41.63 4.40 -10.20
C SER A 104 40.15 3.96 -10.10
N ILE A 105 39.29 4.39 -11.03
CA ILE A 105 37.84 4.14 -10.99
C ILE A 105 37.50 2.64 -11.11
N ASN A 106 38.33 1.87 -11.80
CA ASN A 106 38.14 0.43 -12.02
C ASN A 106 38.73 -0.44 -10.89
N LYS A 107 39.21 0.18 -9.81
CA LYS A 107 39.69 -0.59 -8.65
C LYS A 107 38.53 -1.35 -8.02
N LEU A 108 38.70 -2.66 -7.90
CA LEU A 108 37.74 -3.56 -7.25
C LEU A 108 37.94 -3.54 -5.74
N ASP A 109 36.90 -3.16 -5.01
CA ASP A 109 36.83 -3.21 -3.55
C ASP A 109 35.54 -3.93 -3.12
N ASP A 110 35.51 -4.46 -1.90
CA ASP A 110 34.32 -5.12 -1.37
C ASP A 110 33.19 -4.09 -1.14
N ILE A 111 32.00 -4.35 -1.67
CA ILE A 111 30.88 -3.42 -1.47
C ILE A 111 30.34 -3.48 -0.05
N SER A 112 30.12 -2.31 0.56
CA SER A 112 29.51 -2.23 1.89
C SER A 112 27.98 -2.22 1.82
N MET A 113 27.33 -2.79 2.85
CA MET A 113 25.86 -2.70 3.02
C MET A 113 25.37 -1.26 3.13
N SER A 114 26.23 -0.31 3.52
CA SER A 114 25.91 1.12 3.52
C SER A 114 25.67 1.66 2.13
N VAL A 115 26.44 1.21 1.13
CA VAL A 115 26.39 1.71 -0.25
C VAL A 115 25.38 0.92 -1.08
N ALA A 116 25.35 -0.42 -0.94
CA ALA A 116 24.29 -1.27 -1.47
C ALA A 116 23.62 -2.03 -0.32
N PRO A 117 22.38 -1.69 0.07
CA PRO A 117 21.65 -2.34 1.16
C PRO A 117 21.55 -3.86 1.11
N VAL A 118 21.72 -4.45 -0.08
CA VAL A 118 21.64 -5.89 -0.37
C VAL A 118 23.00 -6.59 -0.44
N ALA A 119 24.11 -5.87 -0.22
CA ALA A 119 25.47 -6.41 -0.33
C ALA A 119 25.70 -7.70 0.48
N GLY A 120 25.06 -7.83 1.64
CA GLY A 120 25.18 -9.02 2.50
C GLY A 120 24.35 -10.24 2.08
N GLU A 121 23.53 -10.12 1.04
CA GLU A 121 22.70 -11.23 0.52
C GLU A 121 23.35 -11.94 -0.67
N TYR A 122 24.48 -11.43 -1.18
CA TYR A 122 25.21 -12.11 -2.25
C TYR A 122 25.87 -13.40 -1.74
N LEU A 123 25.79 -14.44 -2.57
CA LEU A 123 26.51 -15.69 -2.33
C LEU A 123 28.01 -15.46 -2.55
N SER A 124 28.82 -15.91 -1.59
CA SER A 124 30.27 -15.97 -1.71
C SER A 124 30.71 -17.44 -1.75
N PHE A 125 31.69 -17.72 -2.60
CA PHE A 125 32.29 -19.05 -2.73
C PHE A 125 33.74 -18.96 -2.31
N SER A 126 34.15 -19.75 -1.31
CA SER A 126 35.55 -19.83 -0.92
C SER A 126 36.29 -20.89 -1.74
N LEU A 127 37.60 -20.70 -1.91
CA LEU A 127 38.49 -21.69 -2.52
C LEU A 127 38.54 -23.03 -1.75
N GLN A 128 38.11 -23.03 -0.49
CA GLN A 128 38.00 -24.25 0.33
C GLN A 128 36.64 -24.95 0.16
N GLY A 129 35.80 -24.52 -0.79
CA GLY A 129 34.51 -25.14 -1.07
C GLY A 129 33.36 -24.70 -0.16
N ASN A 130 33.55 -23.68 0.68
CA ASN A 130 32.49 -23.17 1.54
C ASN A 130 31.61 -22.18 0.77
N ILE A 131 30.31 -22.44 0.76
CA ILE A 131 29.28 -21.50 0.28
C ILE A 131 28.89 -20.63 1.47
N GLY A 132 29.13 -19.32 1.36
CA GLY A 132 28.81 -18.33 2.38
C GLY A 132 27.94 -17.21 1.83
N ARG A 133 27.60 -16.27 2.71
CA ARG A 133 27.16 -14.93 2.31
C ARG A 133 28.37 -14.01 2.37
N GLY A 134 28.56 -13.17 1.37
CA GLY A 134 29.69 -12.25 1.35
C GLY A 134 29.45 -11.08 0.41
N ASN A 135 30.23 -10.03 0.61
CA ASN A 135 30.12 -8.82 -0.20
C ASN A 135 30.81 -9.05 -1.55
N PRO A 136 30.15 -8.78 -2.69
CA PRO A 136 30.81 -8.84 -3.99
C PRO A 136 31.86 -7.73 -4.11
N LYS A 137 32.88 -7.97 -4.93
CA LYS A 137 33.84 -6.94 -5.31
C LYS A 137 33.30 -6.17 -6.50
N LEU A 138 33.19 -4.86 -6.37
CA LEU A 138 32.72 -3.97 -7.44
C LEU A 138 33.72 -2.85 -7.68
N SER A 139 33.68 -2.29 -8.88
CA SER A 139 34.48 -1.11 -9.22
C SER A 139 34.05 0.11 -8.41
N THR A 140 34.93 1.10 -8.26
CA THR A 140 34.57 2.39 -7.63
C THR A 140 33.43 3.08 -8.40
N PHE A 141 33.34 2.87 -9.72
CA PHE A 141 32.23 3.32 -10.54
C PHE A 141 30.89 2.70 -10.10
N GLU A 142 30.82 1.38 -9.98
CA GLU A 142 29.61 0.65 -9.55
C GLU A 142 29.25 0.93 -8.08
N HIS A 143 30.24 1.19 -7.22
CA HIS A 143 30.01 1.73 -5.88
C HIS A 143 29.31 3.08 -5.94
N GLY A 144 29.76 3.97 -6.82
CA GLY A 144 29.13 5.25 -7.07
C GLY A 144 27.67 5.11 -7.52
N LEU A 145 27.39 4.28 -8.53
CA LEU A 145 26.03 4.00 -8.99
C LEU A 145 25.14 3.43 -7.88
N SER A 146 25.66 2.50 -7.08
CA SER A 146 24.92 1.95 -5.93
C SER A 146 24.59 3.02 -4.89
N ALA A 147 25.53 3.94 -4.60
CA ALA A 147 25.30 5.05 -3.70
C ALA A 147 24.22 6.01 -4.22
N VAL A 148 24.19 6.29 -5.53
CA VAL A 148 23.14 7.10 -6.17
C VAL A 148 21.76 6.51 -5.91
N THR A 149 21.56 5.22 -6.19
CA THR A 149 20.26 4.56 -5.92
C THR A 149 19.94 4.57 -4.43
N THR A 150 20.92 4.39 -3.54
CA THR A 150 20.72 4.42 -2.08
C THR A 150 20.28 5.79 -1.56
N LEU A 151 20.76 6.88 -2.15
CA LEU A 151 20.54 8.24 -1.65
C LEU A 151 19.41 8.98 -2.37
N THR A 152 19.22 8.77 -3.67
CA THR A 152 18.34 9.62 -4.50
C THR A 152 16.90 9.72 -3.97
N PRO A 153 16.29 10.92 -3.92
CA PRO A 153 14.86 11.08 -3.62
C PRO A 153 13.97 10.66 -4.80
N ASN A 154 14.53 10.52 -6.01
CA ASN A 154 13.82 10.16 -7.23
C ASN A 154 13.61 8.64 -7.36
N LYS A 155 13.26 7.99 -6.25
CA LYS A 155 12.81 6.60 -6.21
C LYS A 155 11.61 6.42 -5.28
N PRO A 156 10.62 5.60 -5.64
CA PRO A 156 9.51 5.31 -4.74
C PRO A 156 10.02 4.65 -3.45
N CYS A 157 9.69 5.23 -2.30
CA CYS A 157 10.13 4.79 -0.99
C CYS A 157 9.16 5.23 0.10
N LEU A 158 9.25 4.55 1.25
CA LEU A 158 8.49 4.87 2.46
C LEU A 158 9.22 4.34 3.71
N GLN A 159 8.74 4.74 4.88
CA GLN A 159 9.14 4.13 6.15
C GLN A 159 8.15 3.03 6.53
N TYR A 160 8.60 1.79 6.46
CA TYR A 160 7.80 0.64 6.83
C TYR A 160 7.74 0.52 8.34
N ARG A 161 6.54 0.32 8.88
CA ARG A 161 6.27 0.17 10.30
C ARG A 161 5.77 -1.24 10.59
N ILE A 162 6.43 -1.91 11.53
CA ILE A 162 5.98 -3.17 12.13
C ILE A 162 5.77 -2.90 13.61
N ASP A 163 4.51 -2.87 14.03
CA ASP A 163 4.19 -2.77 15.44
C ASP A 163 4.52 -4.11 16.13
N LYS A 164 5.29 -4.01 17.22
CA LYS A 164 5.67 -5.14 18.08
C LYS A 164 5.32 -4.77 19.52
N ARG A 165 5.27 -5.75 20.43
CA ARG A 165 5.11 -5.44 21.87
C ARG A 165 6.27 -4.52 22.31
N GLY A 166 5.94 -3.28 22.68
CA GLY A 166 6.93 -2.24 22.98
C GLY A 166 7.01 -1.16 21.88
N MET A 167 8.23 -0.78 21.48
CA MET A 167 8.41 0.21 20.42
C MET A 167 8.26 -0.42 19.03
N PRO A 168 7.55 0.24 18.09
CA PRO A 168 7.43 -0.24 16.72
C PRO A 168 8.81 -0.28 16.05
N GLU A 169 9.04 -1.33 15.28
CA GLU A 169 10.20 -1.36 14.39
C GLU A 169 9.88 -0.54 13.13
N MET A 170 10.72 0.44 12.85
CA MET A 170 10.58 1.31 11.69
C MET A 170 11.86 1.27 10.87
N PHE A 171 11.73 1.10 9.56
CA PHE A 171 12.87 1.08 8.63
C PHE A 171 12.44 1.59 7.26
N ASN A 172 13.36 2.23 6.56
CA ASN A 172 13.12 2.73 5.22
C ASN A 172 13.15 1.57 4.23
N VAL A 173 12.24 1.62 3.24
CA VAL A 173 12.18 0.68 2.12
C VAL A 173 11.99 1.44 0.82
N CYS A 174 12.52 0.92 -0.29
CA CYS A 174 12.25 1.42 -1.63
C CYS A 174 11.76 0.32 -2.56
N PHE A 175 11.08 0.75 -3.63
CA PHE A 175 10.55 -0.12 -4.67
C PHE A 175 11.37 0.11 -5.95
N ILE A 176 12.03 -0.93 -6.44
CA ILE A 176 12.85 -0.89 -7.65
C ILE A 176 12.27 -1.91 -8.64
N PRO A 177 11.67 -1.45 -9.76
CA PRO A 177 11.17 -2.35 -10.79
C PRO A 177 12.34 -2.89 -11.62
N ASP A 178 12.37 -4.20 -11.91
CA ASP A 178 13.37 -4.81 -12.80
C ASP A 178 12.96 -4.65 -14.27
N LEU A 179 12.94 -3.40 -14.72
CA LEU A 179 12.61 -3.04 -16.09
C LEU A 179 13.86 -2.97 -16.97
N PRO A 180 13.71 -3.16 -18.29
CA PRO A 180 14.69 -2.70 -19.27
C PRO A 180 15.00 -1.21 -19.12
N ILE A 181 16.19 -0.78 -19.56
CA ILE A 181 16.69 0.59 -19.29
C ILE A 181 15.75 1.70 -19.79
N GLU A 182 15.14 1.55 -20.97
CA GLU A 182 14.26 2.57 -21.55
C GLU A 182 12.92 2.67 -20.80
N GLU A 183 12.30 1.53 -20.47
CA GLU A 183 11.09 1.51 -19.64
C GLU A 183 11.37 2.05 -18.23
N LEU A 184 12.55 1.75 -17.68
CA LEU A 184 12.98 2.26 -16.39
C LEU A 184 13.18 3.79 -16.41
N LYS A 185 13.72 4.35 -17.50
CA LYS A 185 13.80 5.80 -17.70
C LYS A 185 12.40 6.42 -17.71
N SER A 186 11.45 5.84 -18.44
CA SER A 186 10.06 6.31 -18.45
C SER A 186 9.42 6.26 -17.06
N PHE A 187 9.63 5.19 -16.31
CA PHE A 187 9.16 5.05 -14.93
C PHE A 187 9.73 6.16 -14.02
N ILE A 188 11.04 6.38 -14.06
CA ILE A 188 11.72 7.41 -13.25
C ILE A 188 11.25 8.81 -13.63
N GLN A 189 11.15 9.10 -14.93
CA GLN A 189 10.68 10.39 -15.43
C GLN A 189 9.26 10.69 -14.94
N PHE A 190 8.37 9.71 -15.09
CA PHE A 190 6.99 9.84 -14.62
C PHE A 190 6.93 10.02 -13.10
N PHE A 191 7.72 9.26 -12.35
CA PHE A 191 7.82 9.41 -10.89
C PHE A 191 8.27 10.81 -10.47
N LYS A 192 9.28 11.38 -11.13
CA LYS A 192 9.73 12.76 -10.89
C LYS A 192 8.65 13.79 -11.21
N TRP A 193 7.85 13.55 -12.25
CA TRP A 193 6.73 14.44 -12.58
C TRP A 193 5.65 14.41 -11.53
N MET A 194 5.27 13.22 -11.04
CA MET A 194 4.31 13.09 -9.92
C MET A 194 4.73 13.92 -8.70
N LEU A 195 6.03 13.97 -8.39
CA LEU A 195 6.58 14.75 -7.28
C LEU A 195 6.49 16.28 -7.45
N LYS A 196 6.27 16.78 -8.67
CA LYS A 196 6.16 18.22 -8.96
C LYS A 196 4.70 18.72 -8.98
N THR A 197 3.74 17.80 -8.91
CA THR A 197 2.31 18.13 -8.98
C THR A 197 1.83 18.74 -7.67
N GLU A 198 0.71 19.47 -7.71
CA GLU A 198 0.14 20.10 -6.50
C GLU A 198 -0.21 19.08 -5.42
N THR A 199 -0.62 17.88 -5.81
CA THR A 199 -0.95 16.79 -4.88
C THR A 199 0.26 16.29 -4.08
N ALA A 200 1.50 16.59 -4.53
CA ALA A 200 2.72 16.30 -3.79
C ALA A 200 3.06 17.36 -2.73
N ASN A 201 2.42 18.53 -2.74
CA ASN A 201 2.76 19.65 -1.83
C ASN A 201 2.58 19.28 -0.34
N ASP A 202 1.61 18.43 -0.04
CA ASP A 202 1.31 17.99 1.32
C ASP A 202 2.34 17.01 1.89
N LEU A 203 3.17 16.38 1.04
CA LEU A 203 4.15 15.38 1.47
C LEU A 203 5.11 15.92 2.52
N MET A 204 5.44 17.20 2.44
CA MET A 204 6.42 17.84 3.33
C MET A 204 5.80 18.38 4.63
N TYR A 205 4.51 18.19 4.87
CA TYR A 205 3.86 18.66 6.11
C TYR A 205 3.78 17.56 7.16
N GLY A 206 4.20 17.89 8.38
CA GLY A 206 4.06 17.04 9.57
C GLY A 206 3.22 17.73 10.64
N ASN A 207 2.48 16.93 11.42
CA ASN A 207 1.71 17.43 12.55
C ASN A 207 2.63 17.80 13.71
N VAL A 208 2.28 18.84 14.46
CA VAL A 208 2.97 19.23 15.70
C VAL A 208 2.10 18.82 16.88
N VAL A 209 2.71 18.17 17.87
CA VAL A 209 2.02 17.74 19.08
C VAL A 209 2.55 18.57 20.25
N SER A 210 1.65 19.23 20.97
CA SER A 210 1.98 19.93 22.21
C SER A 210 1.80 18.99 23.40
N THR A 211 2.83 18.92 24.25
CA THR A 211 2.81 18.16 25.50
C THR A 211 3.03 19.11 26.66
N LYS A 212 2.08 19.13 27.59
CA LYS A 212 2.15 19.89 28.84
C LYS A 212 2.93 19.09 29.87
N LEU A 213 4.04 19.63 30.34
CA LEU A 213 4.87 19.05 31.39
C LEU A 213 4.79 19.92 32.65
N GLY A 214 4.40 19.32 33.78
CA GLY A 214 4.28 20.01 35.08
C GLY A 214 2.83 20.18 35.57
N LYS A 215 2.65 20.77 36.75
CA LYS A 215 1.35 21.15 37.35
C LYS A 215 1.43 22.58 37.90
N GLY A 216 0.36 23.37 37.77
CA GLY A 216 0.29 24.73 38.30
C GLY A 216 1.25 25.71 37.61
N ASN A 217 1.86 26.64 38.35
CA ASN A 217 2.73 27.69 37.81
C ASN A 217 4.06 27.19 37.20
N ALA A 218 4.34 25.88 37.23
CA ALA A 218 5.50 25.24 36.61
C ALA A 218 5.16 24.49 35.29
N GLU A 219 3.98 24.73 34.72
CA GLU A 219 3.54 24.12 33.45
C GLU A 219 4.38 24.65 32.27
N LYS A 220 5.21 23.79 31.69
CA LYS A 220 5.97 24.06 30.48
C LYS A 220 5.33 23.32 29.31
N ILE A 221 4.91 24.06 28.29
CA ILE A 221 4.45 23.47 27.03
C ILE A 221 5.69 23.16 26.19
N THR A 222 5.80 21.91 25.75
CA THR A 222 6.81 21.48 24.79
C THR A 222 6.14 21.06 23.50
N TYR A 223 6.71 21.45 22.37
CA TYR A 223 6.21 21.12 21.04
C TYR A 223 7.13 20.08 20.39
N GLU A 224 6.56 19.03 19.82
CA GLU A 224 7.29 18.00 19.08
C GLU A 224 6.70 17.87 17.67
N ALA A 225 7.53 18.11 16.66
CA ALA A 225 7.14 17.88 15.27
C ALA A 225 7.18 16.39 14.93
N LYS A 226 6.06 15.84 14.49
CA LYS A 226 5.97 14.46 14.00
C LYS A 226 6.45 14.38 12.56
N ARG A 227 6.82 13.16 12.14
CA ARG A 227 7.30 12.91 10.79
C ARG A 227 6.29 13.37 9.73
N PRO A 228 6.72 14.06 8.66
CA PRO A 228 5.86 14.50 7.59
C PRO A 228 5.28 13.34 6.77
N LEU A 229 4.27 13.64 5.95
CA LEU A 229 3.51 12.65 5.18
C LEU A 229 4.38 11.83 4.21
N ILE A 230 5.50 12.38 3.71
CA ILE A 230 6.50 11.71 2.85
C ILE A 230 7.03 10.39 3.45
N TYR A 231 6.97 10.21 4.77
CA TYR A 231 7.36 8.95 5.42
C TYR A 231 6.38 7.80 5.16
N ARG A 232 5.13 8.09 4.76
CA ARG A 232 4.16 7.06 4.35
C ARG A 232 4.34 6.62 2.89
N GLY A 233 5.02 7.45 2.10
CA GLY A 233 5.29 7.27 0.68
C GLY A 233 5.75 8.60 0.10
N ASN A 234 6.87 8.63 -0.63
CA ASN A 234 7.32 9.82 -1.35
C ASN A 234 6.65 9.93 -2.73
N PHE A 235 5.34 9.78 -2.75
CA PHE A 235 4.50 9.94 -3.94
C PHE A 235 3.14 10.47 -3.48
N PRO A 236 2.40 11.17 -4.34
CA PRO A 236 1.10 11.73 -3.97
C PRO A 236 0.14 10.70 -3.39
N ASN A 237 -0.72 11.14 -2.48
CA ASN A 237 -1.73 10.32 -1.82
C ASN A 237 -1.16 9.01 -1.19
N PRO A 238 -0.11 9.09 -0.34
CA PRO A 238 0.50 7.88 0.20
C PRO A 238 -0.46 7.15 1.16
N PRO A 239 -0.32 5.82 1.31
CA PRO A 239 -1.26 5.01 2.06
C PRO A 239 -1.25 5.34 3.56
N ARG A 240 -2.38 5.11 4.25
CA ARG A 240 -2.45 5.24 5.71
C ARG A 240 -1.63 4.17 6.45
N SER A 241 -1.47 3.00 5.82
CA SER A 241 -0.73 1.85 6.35
C SER A 241 0.44 1.50 5.45
N SER A 242 1.65 1.35 6.01
CA SER A 242 2.84 1.03 5.22
C SER A 242 2.77 -0.35 4.55
N ALA A 243 1.93 -1.26 5.06
CA ALA A 243 1.68 -2.56 4.45
C ALA A 243 1.12 -2.45 3.01
N LEU A 244 0.38 -1.39 2.71
CA LEU A 244 -0.24 -1.14 1.41
C LEU A 244 0.65 -0.31 0.47
N GLY A 245 1.88 0.01 0.89
CA GLY A 245 2.83 0.83 0.13
C GLY A 245 2.99 0.48 -1.34
N SER A 246 3.22 -0.81 -1.63
CA SER A 246 3.42 -1.30 -3.00
C SER A 246 2.19 -1.10 -3.87
N VAL A 247 1.00 -1.44 -3.36
CA VAL A 247 -0.24 -1.34 -4.14
C VAL A 247 -0.71 0.12 -4.24
N ALA A 248 -0.47 0.92 -3.20
CA ALA A 248 -0.77 2.35 -3.22
C ALA A 248 0.05 3.09 -4.27
N LEU A 249 1.32 2.72 -4.51
CA LEU A 249 2.11 3.27 -5.62
C LEU A 249 1.41 3.06 -6.98
N LEU A 250 0.88 1.86 -7.25
CA LEU A 250 0.10 1.61 -8.46
C LEU A 250 -1.18 2.45 -8.49
N GLY A 251 -1.88 2.53 -7.36
CA GLY A 251 -3.08 3.37 -7.23
C GLY A 251 -2.79 4.83 -7.56
N THR A 252 -1.69 5.38 -7.03
CA THR A 252 -1.25 6.75 -7.31
C THR A 252 -0.94 6.95 -8.79
N ILE A 253 -0.18 6.06 -9.43
CA ILE A 253 0.08 6.14 -10.88
C ILE A 253 -1.26 6.08 -11.66
N GLY A 254 -2.20 5.23 -11.22
CA GLY A 254 -3.52 5.10 -11.82
C GLY A 254 -4.41 6.34 -11.69
N GLU A 255 -4.26 7.16 -10.66
CA GLU A 255 -5.02 8.41 -10.54
C GLU A 255 -4.66 9.41 -11.65
N PHE A 256 -3.40 9.46 -12.08
CA PHE A 256 -2.96 10.28 -13.20
C PHE A 256 -3.55 9.82 -14.55
N VAL A 257 -4.16 8.64 -14.63
CA VAL A 257 -4.88 8.22 -15.84
C VAL A 257 -6.13 9.07 -16.09
N LYS A 258 -6.70 9.65 -15.03
CA LYS A 258 -7.87 10.54 -15.10
C LYS A 258 -7.51 11.94 -15.61
N GLU A 259 -6.25 12.31 -15.53
CA GLU A 259 -5.75 13.61 -15.98
C GLU A 259 -5.34 13.50 -17.45
N SER A 260 -6.03 14.23 -18.34
CA SER A 260 -5.85 14.10 -19.78
C SER A 260 -4.42 14.35 -20.25
N GLU A 261 -3.68 15.22 -19.55
CA GLU A 261 -2.28 15.53 -19.84
C GLU A 261 -1.34 14.35 -19.60
N PHE A 262 -1.60 13.52 -18.58
CA PHE A 262 -0.70 12.45 -18.15
C PHE A 262 -1.21 11.04 -18.47
N SER A 263 -2.43 10.94 -19.00
CA SER A 263 -3.15 9.67 -19.14
C SER A 263 -2.38 8.60 -19.91
N GLU A 264 -1.84 8.93 -21.08
CA GLU A 264 -1.14 7.97 -21.93
C GLU A 264 0.19 7.52 -21.32
N GLN A 265 0.95 8.44 -20.71
CA GLN A 265 2.21 8.09 -20.05
C GLN A 265 1.98 7.25 -18.79
N ALA A 266 0.95 7.57 -18.01
CA ALA A 266 0.56 6.78 -16.84
C ALA A 266 0.17 5.35 -17.25
N LYS A 267 -0.65 5.19 -18.30
CA LYS A 267 -1.01 3.87 -18.86
C LYS A 267 0.21 3.10 -19.35
N TYR A 268 1.13 3.76 -20.05
CA TYR A 268 2.37 3.13 -20.54
C TYR A 268 3.23 2.61 -19.39
N VAL A 269 3.44 3.43 -18.35
CA VAL A 269 4.18 3.03 -17.15
C VAL A 269 3.47 1.86 -16.45
N LEU A 270 2.15 1.91 -16.26
CA LEU A 270 1.40 0.80 -15.67
C LEU A 270 1.51 -0.49 -16.49
N GLU A 271 1.49 -0.39 -17.81
CA GLU A 271 1.64 -1.56 -18.69
C GLU A 271 3.02 -2.19 -18.57
N SER A 272 4.09 -1.38 -18.50
CA SER A 272 5.46 -1.89 -18.29
C SER A 272 5.63 -2.67 -16.98
N LEU A 273 4.77 -2.40 -15.98
CA LEU A 273 4.81 -3.11 -14.70
C LEU A 273 4.10 -4.46 -14.72
N LYS A 274 3.42 -4.84 -15.82
CA LYS A 274 2.81 -6.17 -15.94
C LYS A 274 3.89 -7.24 -15.99
N GLU A 275 3.74 -8.27 -15.16
CA GLU A 275 4.67 -9.40 -15.04
C GLU A 275 6.11 -9.03 -14.63
N THR A 276 6.40 -7.73 -14.44
CA THR A 276 7.69 -7.22 -13.97
C THR A 276 7.89 -7.55 -12.50
N THR A 277 9.09 -8.04 -12.18
CA THR A 277 9.50 -8.28 -10.79
C THR A 277 9.85 -6.95 -10.12
N MET A 278 9.20 -6.70 -8.99
CA MET A 278 9.46 -5.55 -8.13
C MET A 278 10.37 -5.97 -6.97
N TYR A 279 11.46 -5.25 -6.77
CA TYR A 279 12.33 -5.40 -5.61
C TYR A 279 11.89 -4.44 -4.51
N LEU A 280 11.53 -4.98 -3.35
CA LEU A 280 11.38 -4.24 -2.10
C LEU A 280 12.71 -4.31 -1.33
N VAL A 281 13.48 -3.24 -1.38
CA VAL A 281 14.81 -3.18 -0.78
C VAL A 281 14.77 -2.48 0.57
N LYS A 282 15.44 -3.05 1.57
CA LYS A 282 15.67 -2.47 2.90
C LYS A 282 17.12 -2.62 3.30
N TYR A 283 17.55 -1.89 4.32
CA TYR A 283 18.90 -2.06 4.87
C TYR A 283 19.12 -3.49 5.37
N GLY A 284 20.04 -4.22 4.72
CA GLY A 284 20.39 -5.60 5.04
C GLY A 284 19.43 -6.65 4.50
N GLY A 285 18.66 -6.35 3.44
CA GLY A 285 17.85 -7.38 2.79
C GLY A 285 16.96 -6.87 1.66
N ALA A 286 16.47 -7.78 0.83
CA ALA A 286 15.46 -7.50 -0.16
C ALA A 286 14.44 -8.64 -0.22
N SER A 287 13.24 -8.32 -0.70
CA SER A 287 12.22 -9.28 -1.08
C SER A 287 11.66 -8.89 -2.44
N THR A 288 11.14 -9.85 -3.18
CA THR A 288 10.50 -9.59 -4.48
C THR A 288 9.00 -9.81 -4.42
N PHE A 289 8.29 -9.12 -5.29
CA PHE A 289 6.87 -9.35 -5.54
C PHE A 289 6.54 -8.97 -6.99
N THR A 290 5.39 -9.41 -7.48
CA THR A 290 4.84 -9.03 -8.79
C THR A 290 3.41 -8.56 -8.58
N TYR A 291 2.92 -7.76 -9.51
CA TYR A 291 1.51 -7.38 -9.54
C TYR A 291 0.76 -8.25 -10.53
N ASN A 292 -0.38 -8.78 -10.11
CA ASN A 292 -1.30 -9.42 -11.03
C ASN A 292 -1.83 -8.39 -12.05
N HIS A 293 -1.92 -8.80 -13.32
CA HIS A 293 -2.32 -7.91 -14.42
C HIS A 293 -3.73 -7.31 -14.22
N HIS A 294 -4.67 -8.00 -13.58
CA HIS A 294 -5.99 -7.41 -13.30
C HIS A 294 -5.96 -6.25 -12.31
N VAL A 295 -5.00 -6.24 -11.38
CA VAL A 295 -4.83 -5.13 -10.44
C VAL A 295 -4.19 -3.92 -11.14
N ILE A 296 -3.29 -4.19 -12.09
CA ILE A 296 -2.79 -3.16 -13.00
C ILE A 296 -3.92 -2.61 -13.87
N ASP A 297 -4.80 -3.45 -14.40
CA ASP A 297 -5.95 -3.00 -15.20
C ASP A 297 -6.89 -2.12 -14.35
N LEU A 298 -7.15 -2.47 -13.07
CA LEU A 298 -7.89 -1.60 -12.15
C LEU A 298 -7.21 -0.24 -11.91
N ALA A 299 -5.88 -0.18 -11.94
CA ALA A 299 -5.13 1.07 -11.87
C ALA A 299 -5.24 1.86 -13.18
N LYS A 300 -5.15 1.19 -14.33
CA LYS A 300 -5.33 1.80 -15.66
C LYS A 300 -6.74 2.34 -15.88
N GLU A 301 -7.74 1.79 -15.20
CA GLU A 301 -9.10 2.32 -15.17
C GLU A 301 -9.30 3.46 -14.15
N GLY A 302 -8.26 3.83 -13.39
CA GLY A 302 -8.35 4.87 -12.35
C GLY A 302 -9.19 4.49 -11.13
N LYS A 303 -9.43 3.19 -10.90
CA LYS A 303 -10.32 2.69 -9.82
C LYS A 303 -9.56 2.24 -8.57
N LEU A 304 -8.30 1.82 -8.73
CA LEU A 304 -7.54 1.15 -7.67
C LEU A 304 -7.34 2.01 -6.40
N LYS A 305 -7.02 3.30 -6.54
CA LYS A 305 -6.78 4.18 -5.37
C LYS A 305 -8.02 4.32 -4.50
N ASN A 306 -9.19 4.56 -5.11
CA ASN A 306 -10.46 4.62 -4.39
C ASN A 306 -10.77 3.31 -3.65
N ILE A 307 -10.48 2.16 -4.29
CA ILE A 307 -10.64 0.85 -3.63
C ILE A 307 -9.74 0.76 -2.39
N ILE A 308 -8.44 1.07 -2.52
CA ILE A 308 -7.47 1.03 -1.41
C ILE A 308 -7.90 1.96 -0.28
N ASP A 309 -8.26 3.21 -0.61
CA ASP A 309 -8.66 4.19 0.38
C ASP A 309 -9.93 3.76 1.11
N SER A 310 -10.90 3.19 0.39
CA SER A 310 -12.14 2.67 0.97
C SER A 310 -11.87 1.52 1.95
N LEU A 311 -10.88 0.66 1.69
CA LEU A 311 -10.58 -0.49 2.55
C LEU A 311 -10.14 -0.07 3.96
N TYR A 312 -9.63 1.16 4.14
CA TYR A 312 -9.34 1.71 5.47
C TYR A 312 -10.58 1.90 6.35
N TYR A 313 -11.76 2.01 5.73
CA TYR A 313 -13.05 2.17 6.39
C TYR A 313 -13.79 0.86 6.61
N SER A 314 -13.17 -0.28 6.27
CA SER A 314 -13.69 -1.60 6.60
C SER A 314 -13.75 -1.79 8.11
N LYS A 315 -14.81 -2.43 8.61
CA LYS A 315 -15.04 -2.64 10.05
C LYS A 315 -14.90 -4.12 10.38
N LEU A 316 -13.85 -4.47 11.13
CA LEU A 316 -13.62 -5.85 11.57
C LEU A 316 -14.55 -6.21 12.73
N PHE A 317 -15.05 -7.45 12.72
CA PHE A 317 -15.87 -7.99 13.79
C PHE A 317 -15.09 -8.11 15.12
N ASN A 318 -15.75 -7.80 16.24
CA ASN A 318 -15.17 -7.82 17.59
C ASN A 318 -13.89 -6.99 17.73
N GLN A 319 -13.71 -5.97 16.88
CA GLN A 319 -12.61 -5.03 16.98
C GLN A 319 -13.14 -3.64 17.28
N ASP A 320 -12.47 -2.94 18.18
CA ASP A 320 -12.70 -1.52 18.43
C ASP A 320 -12.36 -0.68 17.18
N ARG A 321 -12.53 0.64 17.30
CA ARG A 321 -12.15 1.57 16.24
C ARG A 321 -10.70 1.32 15.81
N ARG A 322 -10.50 1.33 14.49
CA ARG A 322 -9.20 1.16 13.85
C ARG A 322 -8.20 2.16 14.44
N SER A 323 -7.10 1.65 14.96
CA SER A 323 -6.04 2.45 15.55
C SER A 323 -4.68 1.88 15.20
N SER A 324 -3.63 2.69 15.34
CA SER A 324 -2.25 2.24 15.06
C SER A 324 -1.75 1.13 16.00
N SER A 325 -2.41 0.88 17.12
CA SER A 325 -2.06 -0.18 18.08
C SER A 325 -2.91 -1.45 17.93
N ASN A 326 -3.95 -1.44 17.08
CA ASN A 326 -4.79 -2.62 16.87
C ASN A 326 -4.09 -3.60 15.91
N SER A 327 -3.61 -4.73 16.46
CA SER A 327 -2.90 -5.75 15.71
C SER A 327 -3.74 -6.47 14.66
N GLU A 328 -5.06 -6.57 14.85
CA GLU A 328 -5.94 -7.25 13.89
C GLU A 328 -6.12 -6.43 12.62
N TYR A 329 -6.27 -5.11 12.73
CA TYR A 329 -6.29 -4.24 11.54
C TYR A 329 -4.95 -4.23 10.79
N GLN A 330 -3.83 -4.37 11.50
CA GLN A 330 -2.52 -4.48 10.86
C GLN A 330 -2.37 -5.79 10.07
N LYS A 331 -2.79 -6.92 10.66
CA LYS A 331 -2.86 -8.19 9.93
C LYS A 331 -3.77 -8.07 8.73
N PHE A 332 -4.95 -7.49 8.91
CA PHE A 332 -5.90 -7.27 7.82
C PHE A 332 -5.27 -6.47 6.66
N ASP A 333 -4.52 -5.39 6.94
CA ASP A 333 -3.81 -4.63 5.91
C ASP A 333 -2.74 -5.46 5.17
N LEU A 334 -2.03 -6.35 5.88
CA LEU A 334 -1.06 -7.25 5.26
C LEU A 334 -1.75 -8.23 4.30
N PHE A 335 -2.91 -8.77 4.69
CA PHE A 335 -3.68 -9.68 3.85
C PHE A 335 -4.37 -8.97 2.68
N ILE A 336 -4.83 -7.72 2.86
CA ILE A 336 -5.27 -6.87 1.74
C ILE A 336 -4.10 -6.68 0.76
N SER A 337 -2.93 -6.27 1.25
CA SER A 337 -1.77 -6.02 0.41
C SER A 337 -1.38 -7.27 -0.37
N ARG A 338 -1.34 -8.43 0.30
CA ARG A 338 -1.07 -9.72 -0.35
C ARG A 338 -2.14 -10.09 -1.39
N PHE A 339 -3.42 -9.88 -1.10
CA PHE A 339 -4.50 -10.13 -2.04
C PHE A 339 -4.41 -9.21 -3.28
N LEU A 340 -4.15 -7.93 -3.09
CA LEU A 340 -4.01 -6.98 -4.19
C LEU A 340 -2.69 -7.14 -4.98
N GLN A 341 -1.67 -7.78 -4.42
CA GLN A 341 -0.46 -8.13 -5.19
C GLN A 341 -0.68 -9.40 -6.02
N LEU A 342 -1.12 -10.49 -5.37
CA LEU A 342 -1.21 -11.82 -5.98
C LEU A 342 -2.49 -12.05 -6.77
N PHE A 343 -3.60 -11.47 -6.29
CA PHE A 343 -4.94 -11.52 -6.86
C PHE A 343 -5.38 -12.93 -7.28
N ASN A 344 -5.24 -13.90 -6.38
CA ASN A 344 -5.53 -15.31 -6.63
C ASN A 344 -6.37 -15.95 -5.50
N HIS A 345 -6.82 -17.20 -5.73
CA HIS A 345 -7.70 -17.93 -4.82
C HIS A 345 -7.20 -18.03 -3.37
N ALA A 346 -5.93 -18.38 -3.18
CA ALA A 346 -5.36 -18.52 -1.84
C ALA A 346 -5.32 -17.17 -1.11
N ALA A 347 -4.86 -16.11 -1.77
CA ALA A 347 -4.79 -14.79 -1.18
C ALA A 347 -6.19 -14.19 -0.92
N PHE A 348 -7.17 -14.48 -1.78
CA PHE A 348 -8.55 -14.09 -1.56
C PHE A 348 -9.16 -14.79 -0.35
N LYS A 349 -8.95 -16.10 -0.18
CA LYS A 349 -9.39 -16.84 1.01
C LYS A 349 -8.78 -16.28 2.29
N ASP A 350 -7.48 -15.98 2.28
CA ASP A 350 -6.79 -15.37 3.41
C ASP A 350 -7.36 -13.97 3.75
N PHE A 351 -7.68 -13.15 2.73
CA PHE A 351 -8.34 -11.85 2.91
C PHE A 351 -9.76 -12.00 3.48
N LEU A 352 -10.54 -12.95 2.95
CA LEU A 352 -11.92 -13.20 3.38
C LEU A 352 -12.02 -13.92 4.74
N ALA A 353 -10.92 -14.47 5.26
CA ALA A 353 -10.88 -15.02 6.62
C ALA A 353 -11.18 -13.94 7.69
N PHE A 354 -10.87 -12.67 7.38
CA PHE A 354 -11.26 -11.55 8.23
C PHE A 354 -12.76 -11.27 8.05
N ARG A 355 -13.51 -11.46 9.13
CA ARG A 355 -14.91 -11.05 9.20
C ARG A 355 -14.97 -9.53 9.27
N ALA A 356 -15.35 -8.91 8.17
CA ALA A 356 -15.37 -7.47 8.00
C ALA A 356 -16.63 -7.04 7.28
N GLU A 357 -17.12 -5.84 7.59
CA GLU A 357 -18.01 -5.11 6.69
C GLU A 357 -17.19 -4.18 5.79
N TYR A 358 -17.39 -4.30 4.47
CA TYR A 358 -16.63 -3.59 3.44
C TYR A 358 -17.44 -2.44 2.83
N PRO A 359 -16.81 -1.29 2.54
CA PRO A 359 -17.46 -0.19 1.83
C PRO A 359 -17.81 -0.52 0.37
N ASN A 360 -18.78 0.22 -0.19
CA ASN A 360 -19.29 0.01 -1.55
C ASN A 360 -18.23 -0.02 -2.66
N PRO A 361 -17.16 0.82 -2.67
CA PRO A 361 -16.14 0.75 -3.71
C PRO A 361 -15.46 -0.63 -3.83
N VAL A 362 -15.43 -1.42 -2.75
CA VAL A 362 -14.90 -2.79 -2.74
C VAL A 362 -15.73 -3.74 -3.64
N THR A 363 -16.97 -3.38 -3.98
CA THR A 363 -17.78 -4.13 -4.97
C THR A 363 -17.06 -4.28 -6.31
N ILE A 364 -16.34 -3.24 -6.74
CA ILE A 364 -15.57 -3.27 -8.00
C ILE A 364 -14.48 -4.34 -7.92
N LEU A 365 -13.79 -4.41 -6.77
CA LEU A 365 -12.75 -5.41 -6.53
C LEU A 365 -13.31 -6.83 -6.56
N PHE A 366 -14.44 -7.07 -5.88
CA PHE A 366 -15.09 -8.38 -5.87
C PHE A 366 -15.60 -8.80 -7.24
N ASN A 367 -16.29 -7.91 -7.96
CA ASN A 367 -16.73 -8.17 -9.32
C ASN A 367 -15.56 -8.53 -10.22
N THR A 368 -14.48 -7.75 -10.17
CA THR A 368 -13.27 -8.01 -10.98
C THR A 368 -12.68 -9.36 -10.65
N TYR A 369 -12.55 -9.69 -9.36
CA TYR A 369 -12.02 -10.97 -8.91
C TYR A 369 -12.87 -12.15 -9.40
N PHE A 370 -14.17 -12.16 -9.13
CA PHE A 370 -15.01 -13.30 -9.47
C PHE A 370 -15.24 -13.46 -10.98
N ILE A 371 -15.37 -12.36 -11.71
CA ILE A 371 -15.59 -12.39 -13.16
C ILE A 371 -14.29 -12.76 -13.90
N LYS A 372 -13.17 -12.12 -13.55
CA LYS A 372 -11.92 -12.27 -14.31
C LYS A 372 -11.04 -13.40 -13.81
N MET A 373 -10.81 -13.50 -12.49
CA MET A 373 -9.94 -14.52 -11.91
C MET A 373 -10.62 -15.88 -11.73
N GLU A 374 -11.82 -15.90 -11.13
CA GLU A 374 -12.58 -17.15 -10.93
C GLU A 374 -13.39 -17.55 -12.18
N LYS A 375 -13.40 -16.70 -13.22
CA LYS A 375 -14.06 -16.92 -14.51
C LYS A 375 -15.56 -17.27 -14.37
N ILE A 376 -16.23 -16.64 -13.40
CA ILE A 376 -17.67 -16.80 -13.19
C ILE A 376 -18.42 -15.84 -14.11
N ASP A 377 -19.52 -16.30 -14.68
CA ASP A 377 -20.36 -15.47 -15.54
C ASP A 377 -20.83 -14.19 -14.82
N PRO A 378 -20.71 -13.00 -15.45
CA PRO A 378 -21.10 -11.72 -14.83
C PRO A 378 -22.55 -11.69 -14.33
N THR A 379 -23.48 -12.38 -15.00
CA THR A 379 -24.89 -12.43 -14.60
C THR A 379 -25.08 -13.24 -13.32
N ILE A 380 -24.34 -14.33 -13.14
CA ILE A 380 -24.31 -15.12 -11.89
C ILE A 380 -23.72 -14.28 -10.76
N VAL A 381 -22.64 -13.54 -11.01
CA VAL A 381 -22.02 -12.64 -10.02
C VAL A 381 -22.99 -11.54 -9.60
N SER A 382 -23.71 -10.92 -10.55
CA SER A 382 -24.72 -9.90 -10.26
C SER A 382 -25.88 -10.49 -9.44
N SER A 383 -26.36 -11.68 -9.80
CA SER A 383 -27.43 -12.39 -9.08
C SER A 383 -27.01 -12.74 -7.64
N ALA A 384 -25.78 -13.22 -7.43
CA ALA A 384 -25.22 -13.50 -6.12
C ALA A 384 -25.07 -12.24 -5.26
N ARG A 385 -24.71 -11.11 -5.88
CA ARG A 385 -24.61 -9.81 -5.21
C ARG A 385 -25.95 -9.36 -4.65
N GLU A 386 -27.06 -9.55 -5.37
CA GLU A 386 -28.39 -9.21 -4.88
C GLU A 386 -28.78 -10.09 -3.68
N LEU A 387 -28.46 -11.38 -3.71
CA LEU A 387 -28.67 -12.25 -2.54
C LEU A 387 -27.81 -11.82 -1.34
N GLY A 388 -26.53 -11.51 -1.56
CA GLY A 388 -25.63 -11.02 -0.51
C GLY A 388 -26.13 -9.73 0.14
N LYS A 389 -26.52 -8.74 -0.67
CA LYS A 389 -27.12 -7.49 -0.17
C LYS A 389 -28.38 -7.76 0.66
N TRP A 390 -29.22 -8.70 0.23
CA TRP A 390 -30.41 -9.10 0.98
C TRP A 390 -30.03 -9.72 2.33
N LEU A 391 -29.05 -10.63 2.39
CA LEU A 391 -28.56 -11.18 3.66
C LEU A 391 -28.04 -10.10 4.62
N ASN A 392 -27.33 -9.09 4.10
CA ASN A 392 -26.90 -7.94 4.91
C ASN A 392 -28.08 -7.13 5.46
N LYS A 393 -29.09 -6.90 4.61
CA LYS A 393 -30.33 -6.20 4.98
C LYS A 393 -31.13 -6.95 6.04
N VAL A 394 -31.21 -8.28 5.92
CA VAL A 394 -31.84 -9.17 6.91
C VAL A 394 -31.16 -8.99 8.26
N ALA A 395 -29.83 -9.09 8.32
CA ALA A 395 -29.09 -8.92 9.56
C ALA A 395 -29.30 -7.54 10.20
N TYR A 396 -29.39 -6.48 9.38
CA TYR A 396 -29.70 -5.13 9.86
C TYR A 396 -31.09 -5.04 10.50
N PHE A 397 -32.13 -5.59 9.86
CA PHE A 397 -33.48 -5.57 10.43
C PHE A 397 -33.61 -6.43 11.68
N THR A 398 -32.96 -7.59 11.71
CA THR A 398 -32.88 -8.42 12.93
C THR A 398 -32.26 -7.62 14.07
N ALA A 399 -31.18 -6.87 13.82
CA ALA A 399 -30.57 -6.01 14.83
C ALA A 399 -31.49 -4.86 15.26
N LYS A 400 -32.22 -4.22 14.33
CA LYS A 400 -33.16 -3.13 14.62
C LYS A 400 -34.35 -3.59 15.46
N ALA A 401 -34.77 -4.86 15.31
CA ALA A 401 -35.82 -5.46 16.14
C ALA A 401 -35.33 -5.77 17.56
N GLU A 402 -34.05 -6.10 17.74
CA GLU A 402 -33.47 -6.45 19.04
C GLU A 402 -33.03 -5.22 19.86
N VAL A 403 -32.46 -4.19 19.21
CA VAL A 403 -31.93 -3.00 19.87
C VAL A 403 -32.99 -1.89 19.93
N LYS A 404 -33.41 -1.54 21.15
CA LYS A 404 -34.40 -0.47 21.38
C LYS A 404 -33.83 0.91 21.09
N ALA A 405 -34.58 1.73 20.35
CA ALA A 405 -34.26 3.14 20.12
C ALA A 405 -34.16 3.89 21.47
N GLY A 406 -33.12 4.73 21.63
CA GLY A 406 -32.86 5.47 22.86
C GLY A 406 -31.89 4.80 23.84
N THR A 407 -31.34 3.63 23.50
CA THR A 407 -30.25 3.00 24.27
C THR A 407 -28.98 3.87 24.20
N THR A 408 -28.25 4.01 25.31
CA THR A 408 -26.93 4.66 25.32
C THR A 408 -26.01 3.93 24.32
N ASN A 409 -25.33 4.67 23.43
CA ASN A 409 -24.54 4.11 22.33
C ASN A 409 -25.34 3.22 21.35
N TYR A 410 -26.62 3.54 21.13
CA TYR A 410 -27.53 2.84 20.21
C TYR A 410 -26.86 2.34 18.92
N TRP A 411 -26.11 3.20 18.23
CA TRP A 411 -25.49 2.88 16.94
C TRP A 411 -24.34 1.88 17.03
N GLU A 412 -23.55 1.92 18.12
CA GLU A 412 -22.49 0.95 18.34
C GLU A 412 -23.08 -0.42 18.70
N GLU A 413 -24.15 -0.42 19.50
CA GLU A 413 -24.85 -1.65 19.89
C GLU A 413 -25.61 -2.28 18.71
N LEU A 414 -26.32 -1.49 17.92
CA LEU A 414 -26.99 -1.93 16.68
C LEU A 414 -25.99 -2.61 15.74
N ARG A 415 -24.82 -2.01 15.55
CA ARG A 415 -23.75 -2.56 14.71
C ARG A 415 -23.22 -3.88 15.26
N ARG A 416 -23.04 -3.97 16.57
CA ARG A 416 -22.59 -5.19 17.25
C ARG A 416 -23.58 -6.34 17.04
N VAL A 417 -24.87 -6.08 17.22
CA VAL A 417 -25.93 -7.08 17.03
C VAL A 417 -26.06 -7.48 15.55
N LYS A 418 -26.04 -6.53 14.61
CA LYS A 418 -26.02 -6.81 13.16
C LYS A 418 -24.88 -7.75 12.80
N SER A 419 -23.68 -7.47 13.30
CA SER A 419 -22.50 -8.29 13.01
C SER A 419 -22.66 -9.72 13.54
N LYS A 420 -23.31 -9.91 14.69
CA LYS A 420 -23.63 -11.25 15.21
C LYS A 420 -24.63 -11.98 14.31
N ALA A 421 -25.70 -11.31 13.88
CA ALA A 421 -26.68 -11.89 12.97
C ALA A 421 -26.04 -12.30 11.62
N LEU A 422 -25.16 -11.46 11.06
CA LEU A 422 -24.36 -11.80 9.88
C LEU A 422 -23.50 -13.05 10.12
N ILE A 423 -22.85 -13.17 11.27
CA ILE A 423 -22.02 -14.34 11.60
C ILE A 423 -22.83 -15.63 11.66
N GLU A 424 -24.03 -15.57 12.21
CA GLU A 424 -24.92 -16.73 12.27
C GLU A 424 -25.35 -17.18 10.87
N LEU A 425 -25.62 -16.23 9.98
CA LEU A 425 -25.91 -16.50 8.56
C LEU A 425 -24.68 -17.08 7.84
N GLU A 426 -23.51 -16.46 8.00
CA GLU A 426 -22.25 -16.92 7.39
C GLU A 426 -21.86 -18.31 7.87
N SER A 427 -21.96 -18.58 9.17
CA SER A 427 -21.59 -19.87 9.77
C SER A 427 -22.51 -20.99 9.26
N SER A 428 -23.80 -20.70 9.11
CA SER A 428 -24.75 -21.62 8.49
C SER A 428 -24.34 -21.90 7.03
N THR A 429 -24.10 -20.84 6.25
CA THR A 429 -23.74 -20.93 4.82
C THR A 429 -22.45 -21.74 4.60
N PHE A 430 -21.41 -21.51 5.41
CA PHE A 430 -20.14 -22.23 5.30
C PHE A 430 -20.25 -23.72 5.67
N SER A 431 -21.18 -24.08 6.56
CA SER A 431 -21.38 -25.46 7.01
C SER A 431 -22.06 -26.37 5.97
N ALA A 432 -22.64 -25.79 4.91
CA ALA A 432 -23.29 -26.53 3.84
C ALA A 432 -22.31 -27.47 3.11
N LYS A 433 -22.75 -28.71 2.88
CA LYS A 433 -21.97 -29.76 2.18
C LYS A 433 -22.27 -29.86 0.68
N SER A 434 -23.37 -29.27 0.23
CA SER A 434 -23.83 -29.25 -1.16
C SER A 434 -24.47 -27.90 -1.49
N GLY A 435 -24.64 -27.60 -2.78
CA GLY A 435 -25.15 -26.31 -3.23
C GLY A 435 -26.62 -26.08 -2.91
N ASP A 436 -27.46 -27.10 -3.03
CA ASP A 436 -28.86 -27.10 -2.59
C ASP A 436 -28.97 -26.83 -1.07
N ALA A 437 -28.12 -27.48 -0.26
CA ALA A 437 -28.06 -27.25 1.18
C ALA A 437 -27.61 -25.83 1.51
N LEU A 438 -26.69 -25.24 0.72
CA LEU A 438 -26.23 -23.86 0.91
C LEU A 438 -27.39 -22.88 0.75
N ILE A 439 -28.13 -22.97 -0.36
CA ILE A 439 -29.27 -22.10 -0.64
C ILE A 439 -30.36 -22.30 0.41
N ALA A 440 -30.72 -23.55 0.71
CA ALA A 440 -31.76 -23.86 1.70
C ALA A 440 -31.40 -23.31 3.09
N GLN A 441 -30.16 -23.49 3.55
CA GLN A 441 -29.71 -23.00 4.85
C GLN A 441 -29.65 -21.47 4.89
N ALA A 442 -29.09 -20.83 3.87
CA ALA A 442 -28.97 -19.36 3.82
C ALA A 442 -30.35 -18.69 3.75
N VAL A 443 -31.20 -19.09 2.80
CA VAL A 443 -32.51 -18.46 2.54
C VAL A 443 -33.49 -18.76 3.67
N THR A 444 -33.62 -20.02 4.10
CA THR A 444 -34.58 -20.38 5.16
C THR A 444 -34.24 -19.68 6.48
N ARG A 445 -32.94 -19.60 6.81
CA ARG A 445 -32.51 -18.94 8.05
C ARG A 445 -32.74 -17.43 7.98
N ALA A 446 -32.37 -16.80 6.87
CA ALA A 446 -32.59 -15.37 6.68
C ALA A 446 -34.08 -14.99 6.63
N GLY A 447 -34.90 -15.82 5.98
CA GLY A 447 -36.36 -15.66 5.97
C GLY A 447 -36.97 -15.78 7.36
N ARG A 448 -36.55 -16.77 8.17
CA ARG A 448 -36.99 -16.89 9.58
C ARG A 448 -36.60 -15.71 10.45
N LEU A 449 -35.44 -15.09 10.20
CA LEU A 449 -34.93 -13.97 11.00
C LEU A 449 -35.56 -12.62 10.66
N SER A 450 -36.08 -12.44 9.43
CA SER A 450 -36.60 -11.16 8.96
C SER A 450 -38.07 -11.17 8.55
N GLY A 451 -38.64 -12.34 8.25
CA GLY A 451 -39.96 -12.46 7.62
C GLY A 451 -39.99 -11.98 6.16
N LEU A 452 -38.83 -11.75 5.53
CA LEU A 452 -38.72 -11.32 4.13
C LEU A 452 -38.40 -12.51 3.23
N ASP A 453 -38.95 -12.48 2.02
CA ASP A 453 -38.58 -13.42 0.96
C ASP A 453 -37.27 -13.02 0.27
N ALA A 454 -36.59 -14.02 -0.30
CA ALA A 454 -35.40 -13.80 -1.12
C ALA A 454 -35.78 -13.07 -2.41
N PRO A 455 -34.90 -12.17 -2.92
CA PRO A 455 -35.20 -11.40 -4.12
C PRO A 455 -35.22 -12.29 -5.37
N GLU A 456 -36.16 -12.04 -6.28
CA GLU A 456 -36.25 -12.74 -7.58
C GLU A 456 -34.96 -12.61 -8.40
N ALA A 457 -34.29 -11.46 -8.33
CA ALA A 457 -33.00 -11.22 -8.98
C ALA A 457 -31.87 -12.17 -8.53
N ALA A 458 -32.02 -12.86 -7.39
CA ALA A 458 -31.09 -13.89 -6.92
C ALA A 458 -31.35 -15.28 -7.51
N ALA A 459 -32.44 -15.48 -8.27
CA ALA A 459 -32.87 -16.80 -8.75
C ALA A 459 -31.79 -17.54 -9.53
N LEU A 460 -31.12 -16.83 -10.45
CA LEU A 460 -30.07 -17.42 -11.28
C LEU A 460 -28.91 -17.98 -10.44
N PHE A 461 -28.42 -17.23 -9.45
CA PHE A 461 -27.38 -17.74 -8.55
C PHE A 461 -27.86 -18.94 -7.74
N MET A 462 -29.10 -18.91 -7.25
CA MET A 462 -29.68 -20.01 -6.47
C MET A 462 -29.79 -21.30 -7.31
N GLU A 463 -30.28 -21.20 -8.54
CA GLU A 463 -30.40 -22.32 -9.48
C GLU A 463 -29.03 -22.91 -9.84
N LYS A 464 -28.07 -22.05 -10.21
CA LYS A 464 -26.71 -22.48 -10.61
C LYS A 464 -25.91 -23.06 -9.46
N THR A 465 -26.17 -22.61 -8.24
CA THR A 465 -25.60 -23.22 -7.04
C THR A 465 -26.25 -24.57 -6.73
N ALA A 466 -27.58 -24.69 -6.81
CA ALA A 466 -28.30 -25.93 -6.50
C ALA A 466 -28.06 -27.05 -7.52
N SER A 467 -27.92 -26.70 -8.80
CA SER A 467 -27.59 -27.65 -9.89
C SER A 467 -26.15 -28.16 -9.85
N GLY A 468 -25.25 -27.50 -9.10
CA GLY A 468 -23.83 -27.83 -9.04
C GLY A 468 -23.00 -27.27 -10.20
N GLU A 469 -23.60 -26.50 -11.12
CA GLU A 469 -22.87 -25.79 -12.18
C GLU A 469 -21.87 -24.78 -11.60
N LEU A 470 -22.20 -24.16 -10.46
CA LEU A 470 -21.28 -23.34 -9.69
C LEU A 470 -20.63 -24.17 -8.58
N PRO A 471 -19.29 -24.34 -8.56
CA PRO A 471 -18.61 -25.07 -7.49
C PRO A 471 -18.94 -24.49 -6.10
N ILE A 472 -19.24 -25.37 -5.15
CA ILE A 472 -19.71 -24.99 -3.81
C ILE A 472 -18.79 -23.98 -3.11
N GLU A 473 -17.47 -24.14 -3.23
CA GLU A 473 -16.50 -23.22 -2.62
C GLU A 473 -16.58 -21.82 -3.22
N ASN A 474 -16.78 -21.73 -4.54
CA ASN A 474 -16.96 -20.44 -5.22
C ASN A 474 -18.30 -19.82 -4.84
N ALA A 475 -19.37 -20.62 -4.75
CA ALA A 475 -20.68 -20.14 -4.29
C ALA A 475 -20.63 -19.57 -2.86
N LYS A 476 -19.95 -20.26 -1.92
CA LYS A 476 -19.73 -19.77 -0.54
C LYS A 476 -18.98 -18.44 -0.55
N ASN A 477 -17.82 -18.42 -1.18
CA ASN A 477 -16.97 -17.23 -1.24
C ASN A 477 -17.68 -16.03 -1.86
N LEU A 478 -18.42 -16.23 -2.95
CA LEU A 478 -19.18 -15.22 -3.67
C LEU A 478 -20.28 -14.62 -2.78
N LEU A 479 -21.09 -15.47 -2.16
CA LEU A 479 -22.20 -15.06 -1.31
C LEU A 479 -21.71 -14.27 -0.09
N ILE A 480 -20.63 -14.74 0.56
CA ILE A 480 -20.08 -14.11 1.77
C ILE A 480 -19.37 -12.79 1.46
N ALA A 481 -18.63 -12.71 0.36
CA ALA A 481 -18.00 -11.46 -0.06
C ALA A 481 -19.05 -10.36 -0.24
N PHE A 482 -20.16 -10.66 -0.93
CA PHE A 482 -21.23 -9.68 -1.15
C PHE A 482 -22.13 -9.45 0.07
N SER A 483 -22.34 -10.44 0.94
CA SER A 483 -23.08 -10.23 2.20
C SER A 483 -22.36 -9.31 3.17
N ARG A 484 -21.05 -9.15 3.00
CA ARG A 484 -20.21 -8.26 3.79
C ARG A 484 -20.12 -6.84 3.25
N LEU A 485 -20.73 -6.53 2.10
CA LEU A 485 -20.81 -5.15 1.62
C LEU A 485 -21.81 -4.35 2.46
N ILE A 486 -21.42 -3.15 2.90
CA ILE A 486 -22.29 -2.23 3.64
C ILE A 486 -23.46 -1.81 2.77
N ASN A 487 -24.69 -1.92 3.30
CA ASN A 487 -25.88 -1.56 2.53
C ASN A 487 -26.08 -0.03 2.47
N LYS A 488 -26.42 0.51 1.29
CA LYS A 488 -26.77 1.93 1.11
C LYS A 488 -27.97 2.36 1.97
N ALA A 489 -28.89 1.45 2.30
CA ALA A 489 -30.05 1.75 3.15
C ALA A 489 -29.67 2.21 4.56
N GLU A 490 -28.55 1.70 5.11
CA GLU A 490 -28.04 2.09 6.42
C GLU A 490 -27.49 3.51 6.44
N LYS A 491 -26.98 3.99 5.30
CA LYS A 491 -26.39 5.33 5.18
C LYS A 491 -27.41 6.46 5.38
N LYS A 492 -28.70 6.23 5.11
CA LYS A 492 -29.73 7.27 5.25
C LYS A 492 -30.17 7.52 6.69
N GLU A 493 -29.93 6.60 7.61
CA GLU A 493 -30.41 6.68 9.00
C GLU A 493 -29.29 6.96 10.03
N VAL A 494 -28.02 6.71 9.70
CA VAL A 494 -26.89 6.87 10.63
C VAL A 494 -26.43 8.35 10.68
N PRO A 495 -26.36 9.01 11.86
CA PRO A 495 -25.88 10.37 12.00
C PRO A 495 -24.46 10.56 11.46
N ILE A 496 -24.12 11.77 10.98
CA ILE A 496 -22.85 12.07 10.31
C ILE A 496 -21.63 11.69 11.18
N GLU A 497 -21.70 11.91 12.50
CA GLU A 497 -20.67 11.53 13.49
C GLU A 497 -20.41 10.00 13.58
N TYR A 498 -21.36 9.18 13.12
CA TYR A 498 -21.27 7.71 13.03
C TYR A 498 -21.27 7.21 11.58
N SER A 499 -21.48 8.12 10.63
CA SER A 499 -21.37 7.91 9.19
C SER A 499 -19.89 8.00 8.80
N ASN A 500 -19.46 7.15 7.87
CA ASN A 500 -18.11 7.24 7.32
C ASN A 500 -18.16 8.27 6.18
N ASP A 501 -17.69 9.49 6.44
CA ASP A 501 -17.81 10.70 5.59
C ASP A 501 -17.25 10.61 4.15
N ASP A 502 -17.72 11.59 3.35
CA ASP A 502 -17.26 12.10 2.05
C ASP A 502 -17.14 11.12 0.88
N SER A 503 -18.28 10.87 0.24
CA SER A 503 -18.33 10.54 -1.19
C SER A 503 -19.30 11.50 -1.85
N GLU A 504 -18.80 12.60 -2.42
CA GLU A 504 -19.47 13.22 -3.56
C GLU A 504 -19.50 12.15 -4.67
N GLU A 505 -20.66 11.54 -4.88
CA GLU A 505 -20.95 10.74 -6.06
C GLU A 505 -20.98 11.73 -7.25
N SER A 506 -20.01 11.64 -8.15
CA SER A 506 -20.29 11.93 -9.57
C SER A 506 -20.99 10.69 -10.12
N GLU A 507 -22.31 10.79 -10.24
CA GLU A 507 -23.08 9.90 -11.09
C GLU A 507 -22.56 10.06 -12.53
N LEU A 508 -21.94 9.01 -13.07
CA LEU A 508 -22.02 8.72 -14.49
C LEU A 508 -22.62 7.33 -14.61
N ASP A 509 -23.95 7.35 -14.53
CA ASP A 509 -24.81 6.35 -15.15
C ASP A 509 -24.53 6.41 -16.66
N HIS A 510 -23.74 5.44 -17.15
CA HIS A 510 -23.79 5.06 -18.55
C HIS A 510 -24.54 3.74 -18.62
N SER A 511 -25.84 3.79 -18.33
CA SER A 511 -26.80 3.34 -19.34
C SER A 511 -26.55 4.21 -20.57
N GLU A 512 -26.26 3.63 -21.72
CA GLU A 512 -27.23 3.07 -22.65
C GLU A 512 -26.41 2.42 -23.78
N GLU A 513 -26.99 1.40 -24.43
CA GLU A 513 -26.65 0.93 -25.79
C GLU A 513 -25.18 0.67 -26.19
#